data_AF-A0A3E3ACU8-F1
#
_entry.id   AF-A0A3E3ACU8-F1
#
_cell.length_a   1.000
_cell.length_b   1.000
_cell.length_c   1.000
_cell.angle_alpha   90.00
_cell.angle_beta   90.00
_cell.angle_gamma   90.00
#
_symmetry.space_group_name_H-M   'P 1'
#
loop_
_entity.id
_entity.type
_entity.pdbx_description
1 polymer ?
#
loop_
_entity_poly.entity_id
_entity_poly.type
_entity_poly.pdbx_seq_one_letter_code
_entity_poly.pdbx_strand_id
1 'polypeptide(L)'
;MQLEKQIYIDKDLPAGWKPYYIFLMKVNNEIVGRMTLREGSCEERYYDGHIGYTVEPEFRGHYYAYQGVQLIKPIALKLGFKELIITCSPNNLASKKTILKLQAQYLETVEIPKKYRKDFEAGETIKEVYLIKL
;
A
#
# COMPACT_ATOMS: atom_id res chain seq x y z
N MET A 1 -11.89 8.89 -11.13
CA MET A 1 -11.78 8.10 -9.89
C MET A 1 -11.51 9.03 -8.73
N GLN A 2 -12.02 8.73 -7.54
CA GLN A 2 -11.79 9.52 -6.32
C GLN A 2 -11.47 8.59 -5.14
N LEU A 3 -10.89 9.18 -4.10
CA LEU A 3 -10.70 8.51 -2.81
C LEU A 3 -11.57 9.15 -1.76
N GLU A 4 -12.30 8.33 -1.03
CA GLU A 4 -13.14 8.74 0.08
C GLU A 4 -12.54 8.16 1.36
N LYS A 5 -12.16 9.02 2.32
CA LYS A 5 -11.65 8.54 3.60
C LYS A 5 -12.79 7.85 4.34
N GLN A 6 -12.64 6.54 4.56
CA GLN A 6 -13.61 5.75 5.31
C GLN A 6 -13.38 5.90 6.80
N ILE A 7 -12.16 5.62 7.26
CA ILE A 7 -11.83 5.60 8.68
C ILE A 7 -10.33 5.85 8.89
N TYR A 8 -10.01 6.43 10.05
CA TYR A 8 -8.66 6.45 10.61
C TYR A 8 -8.71 5.65 11.91
N ILE A 9 -7.82 4.67 12.05
CA ILE A 9 -7.80 3.75 13.20
C ILE A 9 -6.53 4.04 13.99
N ASP A 10 -6.68 4.59 15.18
CA ASP A 10 -5.60 5.01 16.08
C ASP A 10 -5.74 4.45 17.51
N LYS A 11 -6.81 3.70 17.77
CA LYS A 11 -7.15 3.12 19.08
C LYS A 11 -7.44 1.64 18.94
N ASP A 12 -7.29 0.92 20.06
CA ASP A 12 -7.58 -0.52 20.16
C ASP A 12 -6.83 -1.37 19.13
N LEU A 13 -5.62 -0.91 18.75
CA LEU A 13 -4.76 -1.58 17.80
C LEU A 13 -4.09 -2.81 18.45
N PRO A 14 -3.88 -3.90 17.70
CA PRO A 14 -3.08 -5.01 18.18
C PRO A 14 -1.68 -4.56 18.62
N ALA A 15 -1.08 -5.28 19.57
CA ALA A 15 0.23 -4.94 20.08
C ALA A 15 1.28 -4.85 18.94
N GLY A 16 1.97 -3.71 18.86
CA GLY A 16 2.97 -3.43 17.83
C GLY A 16 2.43 -2.83 16.53
N TRP A 17 1.11 -2.66 16.38
CA TRP A 17 0.53 -1.97 15.24
C TRP A 17 0.57 -0.45 15.44
N LYS A 18 0.70 0.28 14.32
CA LYS A 18 0.59 1.74 14.29
C LYS A 18 -0.71 2.17 13.63
N PRO A 19 -1.12 3.43 13.82
CA PRO A 19 -2.31 3.95 13.18
C PRO A 19 -2.26 3.85 11.65
N TYR A 20 -3.45 3.78 11.04
CA TYR A 20 -3.58 3.74 9.60
C TYR A 20 -4.93 4.29 9.13
N TYR A 21 -4.95 4.78 7.91
CA TYR A 21 -6.14 5.26 7.21
C TYR A 21 -6.65 4.19 6.26
N ILE A 22 -7.97 4.05 6.17
CA ILE A 22 -8.64 3.30 5.11
C ILE A 22 -9.39 4.29 4.21
N PHE A 23 -9.18 4.14 2.91
CA PHE A 23 -9.87 4.89 1.87
C PHE A 23 -10.65 3.93 0.96
N LEU A 24 -11.83 4.35 0.52
CA LEU A 24 -12.57 3.70 -0.55
C LEU A 24 -12.13 4.31 -1.89
N MET A 25 -11.85 3.45 -2.87
CA MET A 25 -11.67 3.86 -4.26
C MET A 25 -13.04 3.90 -4.93
N LYS A 26 -13.46 5.08 -5.42
CA LYS A 26 -14.77 5.26 -6.07
C LYS A 26 -14.67 5.72 -7.52
N VAL A 27 -15.47 5.13 -8.39
CA VAL A 27 -15.64 5.50 -9.80
C VAL A 27 -17.13 5.61 -10.07
N ASN A 28 -17.61 6.75 -10.57
CA ASN A 28 -19.05 6.98 -10.81
C ASN A 28 -19.95 6.62 -9.59
N ASN A 29 -19.46 6.94 -8.39
CA ASN A 29 -20.07 6.62 -7.09
C ASN A 29 -20.11 5.13 -6.69
N GLU A 30 -19.59 4.23 -7.52
CA GLU A 30 -19.41 2.81 -7.21
C GLU A 30 -18.06 2.56 -6.52
N ILE A 31 -18.04 1.68 -5.51
CA ILE A 31 -16.81 1.29 -4.81
C ILE A 31 -16.10 0.22 -5.64
N VAL A 32 -14.91 0.55 -6.14
CA VAL A 32 -14.11 -0.36 -6.97
C VAL A 32 -12.98 -1.05 -6.21
N GLY A 33 -12.82 -0.71 -4.93
CA GLY A 33 -11.86 -1.32 -4.02
C GLY A 33 -11.47 -0.40 -2.88
N ARG A 34 -10.38 -0.73 -2.21
CA ARG A 34 -9.90 -0.03 -1.00
C ARG A 34 -8.40 0.22 -1.02
N MET A 35 -7.99 1.25 -0.30
CA MET A 35 -6.60 1.56 -0.04
C MET A 35 -6.36 1.76 1.44
N THR A 36 -5.17 1.39 1.89
CA THR A 36 -4.67 1.63 3.24
C THR A 36 -3.44 2.52 3.16
N LEU A 37 -3.37 3.54 4.00
CA LEU A 37 -2.15 4.32 4.26
C LEU A 37 -1.75 4.12 5.72
N ARG A 38 -0.65 3.42 5.96
CA ARG A 38 -0.14 3.07 7.29
C ARG A 38 0.88 4.11 7.76
N GLU A 39 0.79 4.51 9.01
CA GLU A 39 1.81 5.34 9.65
C GLU A 39 3.06 4.53 10.02
N GLY A 40 4.17 5.24 10.16
CA GLY A 40 5.47 4.69 10.53
C GLY A 40 6.59 5.29 9.69
N SER A 41 7.82 4.91 10.03
CA SER A 41 8.99 5.20 9.22
C SER A 41 9.16 4.19 8.08
N CYS A 42 10.09 4.47 7.16
CA CYS A 42 10.47 3.52 6.10
C CYS A 42 11.00 2.19 6.66
N GLU A 43 11.70 2.22 7.79
CA GLU A 43 12.20 1.02 8.47
C GLU A 43 11.06 0.20 9.07
N GLU A 44 10.07 0.85 9.66
CA GLU A 44 8.91 0.19 10.25
C GLU A 44 7.98 -0.42 9.20
N ARG A 45 7.93 0.20 8.01
CA ARG A 45 7.07 -0.21 6.89
C ARG A 45 7.81 -0.95 5.78
N TYR A 46 9.01 -1.44 6.07
CA TYR A 46 9.91 -1.97 5.07
C TYR A 46 9.35 -3.20 4.33
N TYR A 47 8.60 -4.05 5.02
CA TYR A 47 8.09 -5.31 4.46
C TYR A 47 6.60 -5.28 4.08
N ASP A 48 5.78 -4.55 4.84
CA ASP A 48 4.34 -4.46 4.67
C ASP A 48 3.90 -3.21 3.89
N GLY A 49 4.79 -2.21 3.77
CA GLY A 49 4.58 -0.97 3.04
C GLY A 49 3.70 0.03 3.76
N HIS A 50 3.89 1.31 3.44
CA HIS A 50 2.95 2.35 3.85
C HIS A 50 1.63 2.22 3.09
N ILE A 51 1.68 1.79 1.83
CA ILE A 51 0.50 1.67 0.97
C ILE A 51 0.12 0.20 0.81
N GLY A 52 -1.13 -0.11 1.16
CA GLY A 52 -1.83 -1.33 0.76
C GLY A 52 -3.02 -1.00 -0.16
N TYR A 53 -3.36 -1.88 -1.09
CA TYR A 53 -4.56 -1.72 -1.91
C TYR A 53 -5.16 -3.06 -2.32
N THR A 54 -6.47 -3.03 -2.57
CA THR A 54 -7.23 -4.13 -3.16
C THR A 54 -8.22 -3.54 -4.16
N VAL A 55 -8.23 -4.06 -5.38
CA VAL A 55 -9.23 -3.74 -6.41
C VAL A 55 -10.12 -4.97 -6.56
N GLU A 56 -11.44 -4.77 -6.48
CA GLU A 56 -12.39 -5.89 -6.57
C GLU A 56 -12.24 -6.60 -7.93
N PRO A 57 -12.37 -7.94 -7.99
CA PRO A 57 -12.11 -8.73 -9.18
C PRO A 57 -12.71 -8.20 -10.48
N GLU A 58 -13.97 -7.77 -10.45
CA GLU A 58 -14.75 -7.23 -11.57
C GLU A 58 -14.22 -5.87 -12.08
N PHE A 59 -13.48 -5.13 -11.26
CA PHE A 59 -12.93 -3.81 -11.61
C PHE A 59 -11.43 -3.83 -11.96
N ARG A 60 -10.80 -5.00 -11.96
CA ARG A 60 -9.38 -5.15 -12.33
C ARG A 60 -9.14 -4.80 -13.80
N GLY A 61 -7.89 -4.45 -14.15
CA GLY A 61 -7.50 -4.08 -15.51
C GLY A 61 -7.67 -2.59 -15.86
N HIS A 62 -8.32 -1.79 -15.01
CA HIS A 62 -8.60 -0.37 -15.25
C HIS A 62 -7.57 0.59 -14.62
N TYR A 63 -6.43 0.09 -14.15
CA TYR A 63 -5.40 0.88 -13.46
C TYR A 63 -5.86 1.61 -12.19
N TYR A 64 -6.92 1.16 -11.52
CA TYR A 64 -7.42 1.83 -10.32
C TYR A 64 -6.41 1.84 -9.16
N ALA A 65 -5.63 0.77 -8.96
CA ALA A 65 -4.55 0.79 -7.98
C ALA A 65 -3.52 1.91 -8.26
N TYR A 66 -3.08 2.05 -9.52
CA TYR A 66 -2.16 3.12 -9.93
C TYR A 66 -2.75 4.51 -9.68
N GLN A 67 -3.99 4.74 -10.13
CA GLN A 67 -4.67 6.02 -9.94
C GLN A 67 -4.84 6.32 -8.44
N GLY A 68 -5.06 5.28 -7.62
CA GLY A 68 -5.29 5.40 -6.19
C GLY A 68 -4.01 5.85 -5.49
N VAL A 69 -2.88 5.24 -5.82
CA VAL A 69 -1.58 5.67 -5.31
C VAL A 69 -1.28 7.12 -5.69
N GLN A 70 -1.55 7.53 -6.94
CA GLN A 70 -1.39 8.94 -7.35
C GLN A 70 -2.23 9.90 -6.51
N LEU A 71 -3.46 9.51 -6.16
CA LEU A 71 -4.34 10.31 -5.28
C LEU A 71 -3.91 10.28 -3.80
N ILE A 72 -3.27 9.21 -3.33
CA ILE A 72 -2.68 9.12 -1.98
C ILE A 72 -1.53 10.10 -1.79
N LYS A 73 -0.65 10.27 -2.79
CA LYS A 73 0.57 11.08 -2.66
C LYS A 73 0.33 12.48 -2.06
N PRO A 74 -0.59 13.33 -2.58
CA PRO A 74 -0.84 14.64 -1.99
C PRO A 74 -1.48 14.58 -0.60
N ILE A 75 -2.20 13.50 -0.26
CA ILE A 75 -2.72 13.30 1.10
C ILE A 75 -1.56 12.98 2.06
N ALA A 76 -0.66 12.08 1.67
CA ALA A 76 0.52 11.73 2.44
C ALA A 76 1.45 12.93 2.67
N LEU A 77 1.68 13.77 1.66
CA LEU A 77 2.43 15.03 1.82
C LEU A 77 1.84 15.93 2.91
N LYS A 78 0.51 16.11 2.92
CA LYS A 78 -0.18 16.94 3.93
C LYS A 78 -0.10 16.35 5.33
N LEU A 79 0.03 15.03 5.44
CA LEU A 79 0.25 14.32 6.70
C LEU A 79 1.72 14.33 7.15
N GLY A 80 2.62 14.95 6.38
CA GLY A 80 4.03 15.11 6.74
C GLY A 80 4.95 14.00 6.23
N PHE A 81 4.46 13.07 5.41
CA PHE A 81 5.32 12.08 4.75
C PHE A 81 6.18 12.77 3.68
N LYS A 82 7.45 12.36 3.60
CA LYS A 82 8.37 12.77 2.52
C LYS A 82 8.60 11.65 1.51
N GLU A 83 8.48 10.42 1.97
CA GLU A 83 8.71 9.21 1.19
C GLU A 83 7.74 8.13 1.67
N LEU A 84 7.42 7.18 0.79
CA LEU A 84 6.57 6.04 1.09
C LEU A 84 7.21 4.76 0.56
N ILE A 85 7.30 3.75 1.42
CA ILE A 85 7.54 2.36 1.01
C ILE A 85 6.27 1.75 0.41
N ILE A 86 6.42 1.12 -0.75
CA ILE A 86 5.42 0.24 -1.36
C ILE A 86 6.08 -1.09 -1.70
N THR A 87 5.42 -2.19 -1.37
CA THR A 87 5.98 -3.54 -1.56
C THR A 87 5.03 -4.42 -2.34
N CYS A 88 5.56 -5.41 -3.04
CA CYS A 88 4.75 -6.50 -3.58
C CYS A 88 5.50 -7.83 -3.54
N SER A 89 4.75 -8.93 -3.51
CA SER A 89 5.34 -10.28 -3.68
C SER A 89 5.88 -10.44 -5.12
N PRO A 90 7.03 -11.09 -5.34
CA PRO A 90 7.65 -11.20 -6.66
C PRO A 90 6.78 -11.86 -7.75
N ASN A 91 5.82 -12.69 -7.36
CA ASN A 91 4.87 -13.33 -8.27
C ASN A 91 3.62 -12.47 -8.55
N ASN A 92 3.43 -11.34 -7.85
CA ASN A 92 2.29 -10.44 -8.05
C ASN A 92 2.53 -9.50 -9.23
N LEU A 93 2.40 -10.05 -10.44
CA LEU A 93 2.66 -9.32 -11.69
C LEU A 93 1.79 -8.07 -11.87
N ALA A 94 0.55 -8.09 -11.37
CA ALA A 94 -0.36 -6.94 -11.44
C ALA A 94 0.15 -5.75 -10.61
N SER A 95 0.61 -6.02 -9.40
CA SER A 95 1.19 -4.98 -8.53
C SER A 95 2.52 -4.48 -9.05
N LYS A 96 3.39 -5.36 -9.57
CA LYS A 96 4.63 -4.95 -10.24
C LYS A 96 4.37 -3.95 -11.38
N LYS A 97 3.44 -4.27 -12.28
CA LYS A 97 3.07 -3.36 -13.39
C LYS A 97 2.58 -2.00 -12.87
N THR A 98 1.83 -2.01 -11.77
CA THR A 98 1.37 -0.79 -11.10
C THR A 98 2.56 0.03 -10.56
N ILE A 99 3.46 -0.60 -9.82
CA ILE A 99 4.62 0.04 -9.19
C ILE A 99 5.62 0.57 -10.22
N LEU A 100 5.90 -0.20 -11.28
CA LEU A 100 6.74 0.25 -12.39
C LEU A 100 6.15 1.48 -13.07
N LYS A 101 4.82 1.51 -13.29
CA LYS A 101 4.13 2.68 -13.85
C LYS A 101 4.19 3.90 -12.91
N LEU A 102 4.27 3.69 -11.60
CA LEU A 102 4.47 4.76 -10.61
C LEU A 102 5.89 5.33 -10.64
N GLN A 103 6.83 4.70 -11.35
CA GLN A 103 8.25 5.03 -11.37
C GLN A 103 8.85 5.05 -9.95
N ALA A 104 8.37 4.15 -9.09
CA ALA A 104 8.95 3.98 -7.76
C ALA A 104 10.36 3.42 -7.89
N GLN A 105 11.27 3.92 -7.05
CA GLN A 105 12.65 3.44 -7.01
C GLN A 105 12.67 2.03 -6.41
N TYR A 106 13.10 1.04 -7.18
CA TYR A 106 13.37 -0.29 -6.64
C TYR A 106 14.55 -0.23 -5.66
N LEU A 107 14.36 -0.79 -4.46
CA LEU A 107 15.40 -0.89 -3.45
C LEU A 107 16.05 -2.27 -3.50
N GLU A 108 15.27 -3.32 -3.23
CA GLU A 108 15.76 -4.69 -3.25
C GLU A 108 14.63 -5.74 -3.27
N THR A 109 15.01 -7.00 -3.46
CA THR A 109 14.17 -8.18 -3.21
C THR A 109 14.68 -8.83 -1.94
N VAL A 110 13.86 -8.87 -0.91
CA VAL A 110 14.26 -9.26 0.44
C VAL A 110 13.41 -10.40 0.98
N GLU A 111 14.03 -11.32 1.72
CA GLU A 111 13.30 -12.34 2.48
C GLU A 111 12.72 -11.72 3.75
N ILE A 112 11.43 -11.94 4.00
CA ILE A 112 10.75 -11.49 5.21
C ILE A 112 11.33 -12.29 6.41
N PRO A 113 11.85 -11.63 7.45
CA PRO A 113 12.31 -12.31 8.66
C PRO A 113 11.23 -13.21 9.25
N LYS A 114 11.60 -14.43 9.67
CA LYS A 114 10.66 -15.46 10.19
C LYS A 114 9.68 -14.91 11.25
N LYS A 115 10.16 -14.03 12.14
CA LYS A 115 9.36 -13.40 13.20
C LYS A 115 8.20 -12.54 12.70
N TYR A 116 8.28 -12.01 11.47
CA TYR A 116 7.27 -11.14 10.87
C TYR A 116 6.31 -11.90 9.94
N ARG A 117 6.64 -13.12 9.51
CA ARG A 117 5.84 -13.89 8.53
C ARG A 117 4.41 -14.19 8.96
N LYS A 118 4.14 -14.20 10.27
CA LYS A 118 2.79 -14.38 10.82
C LYS A 118 1.82 -13.25 10.42
N ASP A 119 2.34 -12.10 10.02
CA ASP A 119 1.57 -10.92 9.65
C ASP A 119 1.32 -10.85 8.12
N PHE A 120 1.76 -11.86 7.36
CA PHE A 120 1.63 -11.95 5.90
C PHE A 120 0.83 -13.20 5.49
N GLU A 121 0.37 -13.23 4.24
CA GLU A 121 -0.31 -14.41 3.69
C GLU A 121 0.60 -15.64 3.69
N ALA A 122 0.00 -16.83 3.90
CA ALA A 122 0.75 -18.07 3.93
C ALA A 122 1.54 -18.29 2.63
N GLY A 123 2.86 -18.46 2.76
CA GLY A 123 3.77 -18.62 1.62
C GLY A 123 4.40 -17.32 1.13
N GLU A 124 3.95 -16.15 1.60
CA GLU A 124 4.66 -14.90 1.36
C GLU A 124 5.91 -14.82 2.23
N THR A 125 7.05 -15.17 1.64
CA THR A 125 8.36 -15.13 2.31
C THR A 125 9.31 -14.12 1.70
N ILE A 126 8.98 -13.56 0.52
CA ILE A 126 9.84 -12.63 -0.22
C ILE A 126 9.01 -11.41 -0.62
N LYS A 127 9.58 -10.22 -0.50
CA LYS A 127 9.01 -8.96 -0.99
C LYS A 127 10.00 -8.25 -1.88
N GLU A 128 9.49 -7.63 -2.94
CA GLU A 128 10.18 -6.54 -3.61
C GLU A 128 9.78 -5.22 -2.94
N VAL A 129 10.79 -4.43 -2.58
CA VAL A 129 10.63 -3.18 -1.83
C VAL A 129 10.95 -2.01 -2.75
N TYR A 130 10.07 -1.03 -2.75
CA TYR A 130 10.19 0.17 -3.57
C TYR A 130 9.94 1.43 -2.75
N LEU A 131 10.62 2.51 -3.12
CA LEU A 131 10.48 3.83 -2.53
C LEU A 131 9.79 4.79 -3.49
N ILE A 132 8.76 5.47 -3.02
CA ILE A 132 8.12 6.59 -3.69
C ILE A 132 8.56 7.86 -2.96
N LYS A 133 9.26 8.75 -3.67
CA LYS A 133 9.48 10.12 -3.21
C LYS A 133 8.23 10.95 -3.50
N LEU A 134 7.79 11.72 -2.50
CA LEU A 134 6.57 12.52 -2.56
C LEU A 134 6.84 13.97 -3.00
#